data_AF-Q1AWW3-F1
#
_entry.id   AF-Q1AWW3-F1
#
_cell.length_a   1.000
_cell.length_b   1.000
_cell.length_c   1.000
_cell.angle_alpha   90.00
_cell.angle_beta   90.00
_cell.angle_gamma   90.00
#
_symmetry.space_group_name_H-M   'P 1'
#
loop_
_entity.id
_entity.type
_entity.pdbx_description
1 polymer ?
#
loop_
_entity_poly.entity_id
_entity_poly.type
_entity_poly.pdbx_seq_one_letter_code
_entity_poly.pdbx_strand_id
1 'polypeptide(L)'
;MSGEPSGRVRLELSAEEARALHAALEELLERGAEEPLGRVYRLLAWRTLAATGGSGLSGRLAEIARRSGSLEEFEAARDRELGPILEGLENPENRDP
;
A
#
# COMPACT_ATOMS: atom_id res chain seq x y z
N MET A 1 9.12 1.75 -35.77
CA MET A 1 9.34 1.62 -34.32
C MET A 1 8.52 2.69 -33.63
N SER A 2 7.25 2.40 -33.32
CA SER A 2 6.40 3.33 -32.58
C SER A 2 6.82 3.24 -31.12
N GLY A 3 7.54 4.25 -30.63
CA GLY A 3 7.82 4.37 -29.20
C GLY A 3 6.49 4.53 -28.48
N GLU A 4 6.17 3.62 -27.56
CA GLU A 4 5.01 3.78 -26.69
C GLU A 4 5.11 5.14 -25.98
N PRO A 5 4.03 5.92 -25.91
CA PRO A 5 4.07 7.20 -25.23
C PRO A 5 4.36 6.96 -23.75
N SER A 6 5.57 7.32 -23.31
CA SER A 6 6.00 7.33 -21.91
C SER A 6 5.38 8.54 -21.17
N GLY A 7 4.07 8.69 -21.32
CA GLY A 7 3.29 9.79 -20.77
C GLY A 7 2.95 9.51 -19.31
N ARG A 8 3.37 10.40 -18.41
CA ARG A 8 2.90 10.38 -17.02
C ARG A 8 1.46 10.87 -16.97
N VAL A 9 0.54 10.01 -16.52
CA VAL A 9 -0.86 10.38 -16.24
C VAL A 9 -1.00 10.74 -14.76
N ARG A 10 -1.71 11.83 -14.45
CA ARG A 10 -2.15 12.17 -13.09
C ARG A 10 -3.62 11.79 -12.95
N LEU A 11 -3.94 11.02 -11.91
CA LEU A 11 -5.30 10.69 -11.50
C LEU A 11 -5.60 11.47 -10.22
N GLU A 12 -6.69 12.23 -10.23
CA GLU A 12 -7.22 12.91 -9.05
C GLU A 12 -8.48 12.17 -8.64
N LEU A 13 -8.44 11.54 -7.47
CA LEU A 13 -9.54 10.77 -6.89
C LEU A 13 -9.82 11.33 -5.50
N SER A 14 -11.10 11.37 -5.12
CA SER A 14 -11.46 11.49 -3.72
C SER A 14 -10.96 10.29 -2.92
N ALA A 15 -10.84 10.45 -1.60
CA ALA A 15 -10.48 9.33 -0.73
C ALA A 15 -11.49 8.17 -0.80
N GLU A 16 -12.76 8.47 -1.08
CA GLU A 16 -13.81 7.47 -1.24
C GLU A 16 -13.63 6.69 -2.55
N GLU A 17 -13.43 7.36 -3.67
CA GLU A 17 -13.17 6.72 -4.97
C GLU A 17 -11.89 5.88 -4.94
N ALA A 18 -10.84 6.38 -4.29
CA ALA A 18 -9.58 5.64 -4.15
C ALA A 18 -9.78 4.34 -3.34
N ARG A 19 -10.60 4.36 -2.28
CA ARG A 19 -10.95 3.17 -1.50
C ARG A 19 -11.82 2.20 -2.30
N ALA A 20 -12.83 2.72 -3.02
CA ALA A 20 -13.69 1.90 -3.86
C ALA A 20 -12.90 1.19 -4.97
N LEU A 21 -11.98 1.90 -5.62
CA LEU A 21 -11.08 1.33 -6.62
C LEU A 21 -10.13 0.29 -6.01
N HIS A 22 -9.59 0.55 -4.81
CA HIS A 22 -8.74 -0.41 -4.11
C HIS A 22 -9.48 -1.72 -3.82
N ALA A 23 -10.72 -1.64 -3.32
CA ALA A 23 -11.56 -2.82 -3.08
C ALA A 23 -11.87 -3.58 -4.37
N ALA A 24 -12.21 -2.88 -5.45
CA ALA A 24 -12.46 -3.52 -6.75
C ALA A 24 -11.21 -4.24 -7.30
N LEU A 25 -10.02 -3.66 -7.12
CA LEU A 25 -8.77 -4.30 -7.51
C LEU A 25 -8.47 -5.54 -6.67
N GLU A 26 -8.76 -5.49 -5.36
CA GLU A 26 -8.64 -6.64 -4.46
C GLU A 26 -9.51 -7.81 -4.93
N GLU A 27 -10.79 -7.56 -5.22
CA GLU A 27 -11.70 -8.59 -5.74
C GLU A 27 -11.22 -9.23 -7.05
N LEU A 28 -10.60 -8.43 -7.94
CA LEU A 28 -10.03 -8.95 -9.19
C LEU A 28 -8.80 -9.81 -8.93
N LEU A 29 -7.92 -9.40 -8.02
CA LEU A 29 -6.72 -10.16 -7.64
C LEU A 29 -7.09 -11.48 -6.96
N GLU A 30 -8.09 -11.50 -6.08
CA GLU A 30 -8.61 -12.72 -5.46
C GLU A 30 -9.18 -13.70 -6.49
N ARG A 31 -9.67 -13.21 -7.63
CA ARG A 31 -10.14 -14.02 -8.76
C ARG A 31 -9.02 -14.48 -9.70
N GLY A 32 -7.76 -14.25 -9.35
CA GLY A 32 -6.59 -14.72 -10.10
C GLY A 32 -6.12 -13.79 -11.21
N ALA A 33 -6.43 -12.49 -11.12
CA ALA A 33 -5.91 -11.53 -12.09
C ALA A 33 -4.38 -11.33 -11.95
N GLU A 34 -3.72 -10.92 -13.05
CA GLU A 34 -2.25 -10.95 -13.18
C GLU A 34 -1.50 -9.82 -12.45
N GLU A 35 -0.18 -10.01 -12.32
CA GLU A 35 0.81 -9.16 -11.64
C GLU A 35 0.80 -7.65 -11.95
N PRO A 36 0.44 -7.16 -13.16
CA PRO A 36 0.31 -5.71 -13.37
C PRO A 36 -0.71 -5.06 -12.40
N LEU A 37 -1.79 -5.77 -12.07
CA LEU A 37 -2.80 -5.28 -11.14
C LEU A 37 -2.32 -5.32 -9.68
N GLY A 38 -1.49 -6.30 -9.31
CA GLY A 38 -0.91 -6.39 -7.98
C GLY A 38 -0.08 -5.15 -7.65
N ARG A 39 0.71 -4.67 -8.62
CA ARG A 39 1.47 -3.42 -8.43
C ARG A 39 0.56 -2.19 -8.35
N VAL A 40 -0.47 -2.09 -9.19
CA VAL A 40 -1.41 -0.96 -9.17
C VAL A 40 -2.19 -0.91 -7.85
N TYR A 41 -2.62 -2.07 -7.35
CA TYR A 41 -3.26 -2.23 -6.05
C TYR A 41 -2.38 -1.67 -4.92
N ARG A 42 -1.12 -2.10 -4.83
CA ARG A 42 -0.18 -1.63 -3.80
C ARG A 42 0.17 -0.14 -3.94
N LEU A 43 0.31 0.35 -5.18
CA LEU A 43 0.48 1.79 -5.45
C LEU A 43 -0.70 2.61 -4.92
N LEU A 44 -1.93 2.16 -5.18
CA LEU A 44 -3.13 2.86 -4.74
C LEU A 44 -3.27 2.83 -3.22
N ALA A 45 -2.96 1.69 -2.58
CA ALA A 45 -2.93 1.55 -1.13
C ALA A 45 -1.98 2.57 -0.50
N TRP A 46 -0.74 2.62 -0.99
CA TRP A 46 0.29 3.55 -0.52
C TRP A 46 -0.15 5.01 -0.65
N ARG A 47 -0.65 5.41 -1.83
CA ARG A 47 -1.07 6.81 -2.07
C ARG A 47 -2.30 7.19 -1.27
N THR A 48 -3.24 6.28 -1.09
CA THR A 48 -4.43 6.50 -0.26
C THR A 48 -4.04 6.69 1.21
N LEU A 49 -3.12 5.88 1.73
CA LEU A 49 -2.62 6.01 3.09
C LEU A 49 -1.89 7.35 3.31
N ALA A 50 -1.03 7.75 2.37
CA ALA A 50 -0.32 9.02 2.43
C ALA A 50 -1.28 10.23 2.51
N ALA A 51 -2.38 10.17 1.75
CA ALA A 51 -3.38 11.23 1.66
C ALA A 51 -4.36 11.25 2.84
N THR A 52 -4.80 10.09 3.32
CA THR A 52 -5.87 10.00 4.33
C THR A 52 -5.36 9.99 5.77
N GLY A 53 -4.10 9.63 5.99
CA GLY A 53 -3.54 9.61 7.34
C GLY A 53 -4.04 8.42 8.17
N GLY A 54 -4.09 8.62 9.49
CA GLY A 54 -4.51 7.61 10.45
C GLY A 54 -4.08 7.97 11.87
N SER A 55 -4.21 7.02 12.80
CA SER A 55 -3.82 7.16 14.20
C SER A 55 -3.02 5.94 14.68
N GLY A 56 -2.18 6.11 15.70
CA GLY A 56 -1.35 5.01 16.18
C GLY A 56 -0.43 4.48 15.07
N LEU A 57 -0.45 3.15 14.85
CA LEU A 57 0.37 2.50 13.82
C LEU A 57 0.03 2.99 12.40
N SER A 58 -1.26 3.15 12.06
CA SER A 58 -1.64 3.63 10.72
C SER A 58 -1.23 5.09 10.49
N GLY A 59 -1.21 5.91 11.55
CA GLY A 59 -0.65 7.27 11.51
C GLY A 59 0.85 7.28 11.19
N ARG A 60 1.63 6.43 11.86
CA ARG A 60 3.09 6.28 11.58
C ARG A 60 3.35 5.80 10.16
N LEU A 61 2.60 4.80 9.69
CA LEU A 61 2.71 4.31 8.32
C LEU A 61 2.33 5.39 7.30
N ALA A 62 1.36 6.24 7.60
CA ALA A 62 1.03 7.37 6.74
C ALA A 62 2.14 8.44 6.68
N GLU A 63 2.87 8.67 7.77
CA GLU A 63 4.05 9.53 7.77
C GLU A 63 5.21 8.94 6.95
N ILE A 64 5.42 7.63 7.04
CA ILE A 64 6.37 6.92 6.16
C ILE A 64 5.93 7.09 4.71
N ALA A 65 4.66 6.82 4.42
CA ALA A 65 4.08 6.91 3.08
C ALA A 65 4.28 8.30 2.43
N ARG A 66 4.15 9.39 3.21
CA ARG A 66 4.39 10.76 2.72
C ARG A 66 5.85 11.09 2.45
N ARG A 67 6.78 10.44 3.16
CA ARG A 67 8.22 10.67 3.03
C ARG A 67 8.85 9.86 1.90
N SER A 68 8.26 8.73 1.53
CA SER A 68 8.73 7.89 0.44
C SER A 68 8.49 8.55 -0.93
N GLY A 69 9.48 8.45 -1.82
CA GLY A 69 9.41 8.90 -3.21
C GLY A 69 8.86 7.83 -4.16
N SER A 70 8.96 6.56 -3.79
CA SER A 70 8.51 5.40 -4.58
C SER A 70 7.75 4.35 -3.74
N LEU A 71 7.06 3.44 -4.43
CA LEU A 71 6.33 2.34 -3.75
C LEU A 71 7.33 1.43 -3.05
N GLU A 72 8.44 1.17 -3.71
CA GLU A 72 9.50 0.28 -3.26
C GLU A 72 10.17 0.85 -1.99
N GLU A 73 10.39 2.17 -1.93
CA GLU A 73 10.88 2.84 -0.72
C GLU A 73 9.86 2.79 0.43
N PHE A 74 8.57 2.94 0.12
CA PHE A 74 7.51 2.82 1.12
C PHE A 74 7.42 1.41 1.69
N GLU A 75 7.39 0.38 0.84
CA GLU A 75 7.31 -1.02 1.26
C GLU A 75 8.52 -1.40 2.11
N ALA A 76 9.74 -1.05 1.69
CA ALA A 76 10.95 -1.30 2.47
C ALA A 76 10.98 -0.56 3.83
N ALA A 77 10.36 0.61 3.92
CA ALA A 77 10.26 1.33 5.19
C ALA A 77 9.14 0.78 6.08
N ARG A 78 7.99 0.43 5.50
CA ARG A 78 6.89 -0.25 6.18
C ARG A 78 7.36 -1.57 6.79
N ASP A 79 8.08 -2.38 6.03
CA ASP A 79 8.50 -3.71 6.49
C ASP A 79 9.51 -3.61 7.65
N ARG A 80 10.38 -2.59 7.64
CA ARG A 80 11.27 -2.29 8.79
C ARG A 80 10.51 -1.83 10.03
N GLU A 81 9.44 -1.05 9.87
CA GLU A 81 8.60 -0.59 10.98
C GLU A 81 7.74 -1.74 11.54
N LEU A 82 7.20 -2.59 10.67
CA LEU A 82 6.29 -3.68 11.05
C LEU A 82 6.99 -4.95 11.52
N GLY A 83 8.20 -5.25 11.02
CA GLY A 83 8.94 -6.47 11.34
C GLY A 83 8.99 -6.77 12.85
N PRO A 84 9.49 -5.84 13.69
CA PRO A 84 9.55 -6.06 15.15
C PRO A 84 8.18 -6.26 15.81
N ILE A 85 7.12 -5.67 15.26
CA ILE A 85 5.76 -5.82 15.78
C ILE A 85 5.25 -7.23 15.49
N LEU A 86 5.46 -7.71 14.25
CA LEU A 86 5.06 -9.04 13.84
C LEU A 86 5.85 -10.13 14.58
N GLU A 87 7.16 -9.97 14.72
CA GLU A 87 8.01 -10.85 15.53
C GLU A 87 7.53 -10.92 16.99
N GLY A 88 7.13 -9.77 17.56
CA GLY A 88 6.52 -9.72 18.88
C GLY A 88 5.22 -10.52 18.98
N LEU A 89 4.34 -10.44 17.97
CA LEU A 89 3.08 -11.19 17.94
C LEU A 89 3.27 -12.71 17.73
N GLU A 90 4.36 -13.10 17.08
CA GLU A 90 4.70 -14.50 16.84
C GLU A 90 5.40 -15.17 18.03
N ASN A 91 5.83 -14.39 19.04
CA ASN A 91 6.44 -14.93 20.25
C ASN A 91 5.47 -15.90 20.95
N PRO A 92 5.85 -17.17 21.18
CA PRO A 92 5.04 -18.15 21.90
C PRO A 92 4.57 -17.68 23.28
N GLU A 93 5.33 -16.83 23.96
CA GLU A 93 4.97 -16.25 25.27
C GLU A 93 3.80 -15.26 25.20
N ASN A 94 3.51 -14.72 24.01
CA ASN A 94 2.37 -13.82 23.75
C ASN A 94 1.15 -14.56 23.20
N ARG A 95 1.24 -15.88 22.99
CA ARG A 95 0.07 -16.71 22.68
C ARG A 95 -0.61 -17.10 24.00
N ASP A 96 -1.91 -16.85 24.11
CA ASP A 96 -2.70 -17.29 25.27
C ASP A 96 -2.49 -18.82 25.49
N PRO A 97 -2.33 -19.28 26.75
CA PRO A 97 -2.01 -20.67 27.07
C PRO A 97 -3.13 -21.67 26.75
#